data_AF-A0A1C6GXR6-F1
#
_entry.id   AF-A0A1C6GXR6-F1
#
_cell.length_a   1.000
_cell.length_b   1.000
_cell.length_c   1.000
_cell.angle_alpha   90.00
_cell.angle_beta   90.00
_cell.angle_gamma   90.00
#
_symmetry.space_group_name_H-M   'P 1'
#
loop_
_entity.id
_entity.type
_entity.pdbx_description
1 polymer ?
#
loop_
_entity_poly.entity_id
_entity_poly.type
_entity_poly.pdbx_seq_one_letter_code
_entity_poly.pdbx_strand_id
1 'polypeptide(L)' 'MYSLHGKPSAQAILRWSLQKGVVVIQDSSNPDHIRENTELFDFALTDEELVQIKVLDRNEKHDWY' A
#
# COMPACT_ATOMS: atom_id res chain seq x y z
N MET A 1 -11.18 5.67 -2.86
CA MET A 1 -10.71 6.61 -3.90
C MET A 1 -9.46 5.98 -4.49
N TYR A 2 -9.52 5.52 -5.75
CA TYR A 2 -8.43 4.76 -6.39
C TYR A 2 -7.17 5.63 -6.53
N SER A 3 -5.98 5.00 -6.49
CA SER A 3 -4.73 5.71 -6.81
C SER A 3 -4.71 6.12 -8.29
N LEU A 4 -3.77 7.00 -8.70
CA LEU A 4 -3.56 7.39 -10.09
C LEU A 4 -3.38 6.19 -11.04
N HIS A 5 -2.97 5.04 -10.50
CA HIS A 5 -2.78 3.77 -11.22
C HIS A 5 -4.07 2.96 -11.39
N GLY A 6 -5.23 3.47 -10.95
CA GLY A 6 -6.50 2.73 -10.95
C GLY A 6 -6.53 1.57 -9.95
N LYS A 7 -5.53 1.47 -9.06
CA LYS A 7 -5.42 0.41 -8.07
C LYS A 7 -6.11 0.80 -6.75
N PRO A 8 -6.63 -0.18 -5.98
CA PRO A 8 -7.16 0.05 -4.65
C PRO A 8 -6.14 0.75 -3.73
N SER A 9 -6.63 1.57 -2.81
CA SER A 9 -5.77 2.32 -1.88
C SER A 9 -4.89 1.41 -1.02
N ALA A 10 -5.38 0.21 -0.67
CA ALA A 10 -4.60 -0.80 0.05
C ALA A 10 -3.35 -1.22 -0.75
N GLN A 11 -3.50 -1.51 -2.04
CA GLN A 11 -2.36 -1.89 -2.90
C GLN A 11 -1.32 -0.77 -3.00
N ALA A 12 -1.75 0.50 -3.06
CA ALA A 12 -0.83 1.63 -3.09
C ALA A 12 0.04 1.70 -1.81
N ILE A 13 -0.55 1.46 -0.63
CA ILE A 13 0.18 1.46 0.65
C ILE A 13 1.16 0.28 0.74
N LEU A 14 0.75 -0.90 0.24
CA LEU A 14 1.62 -2.07 0.19
C LEU A 14 2.80 -1.84 -0.75
N ARG A 15 2.53 -1.27 -1.93
CA ARG A 15 3.57 -0.94 -2.90
C ARG A 15 4.54 0.10 -2.36
N TRP A 16 4.04 1.12 -1.67
CA TRP A 16 4.87 2.13 -1.01
C TRP A 16 5.84 1.51 -0.01
N SER A 17 5.36 0.58 0.81
CA SER A 17 6.19 -0.13 1.80
C SER A 17 7.29 -0.97 1.13
N LEU A 18 6.92 -1.71 0.07
CA LEU A 18 7.87 -2.52 -0.69
C LEU A 18 8.95 -1.67 -1.36
N GLN A 19 8.61 -0.52 -1.96
CA GLN A 19 9.58 0.39 -2.57
C GLN A 19 10.53 1.02 -1.54
N LYS A 20 10.14 1.10 -0.27
CA LYS A 20 11.02 1.50 0.83
C LYS A 20 11.89 0.36 1.39
N GLY A 21 11.79 -0.84 0.82
CA GLY A 21 12.51 -2.03 1.30
C GLY A 21 11.91 -2.61 2.58
N VAL A 22 10.67 -2.24 2.94
CA VAL A 22 9.96 -2.78 4.10
C VAL A 22 9.13 -3.97 3.65
N VAL A 23 9.34 -5.11 4.30
CA VAL A 23 8.51 -6.31 4.08
C VAL A 23 7.13 -6.10 4.69
N VAL A 24 6.09 -6.35 3.89
CA VAL A 24 4.70 -6.27 4.34
C VAL A 24 4.12 -7.67 4.52
N ILE A 25 3.38 -7.87 5.60
CA ILE A 25 2.58 -9.06 5.85
C ILE A 25 1.13 -8.62 5.82
N GLN A 26 0.33 -9.22 4.94
CA GLN A 26 -1.09 -8.97 4.85
C GLN A 26 -1.85 -10.17 5.39
N ASP A 27 -2.75 -9.92 6.34
CA ASP A 27 -3.71 -10.91 6.78
C ASP A 27 -5.06 -10.62 6.12
N SER A 28 -5.63 -11.63 5.46
CA SER A 28 -6.94 -11.54 4.86
C SER A 28 -7.55 -12.92 4.72
N SER A 29 -8.84 -13.03 5.01
CA SER A 29 -9.65 -14.23 4.80
C SER A 29 -10.51 -14.16 3.53
N ASN A 30 -10.54 -13.02 2.84
CA ASN A 30 -11.28 -12.83 1.59
C ASN A 30 -10.39 -13.23 0.39
N PRO A 31 -10.76 -14.25 -0.40
CA PRO A 31 -9.98 -14.72 -1.55
C PRO A 31 -9.65 -13.63 -2.58
N ASP A 32 -10.57 -12.69 -2.80
CA ASP A 32 -10.36 -11.62 -3.78
C ASP A 32 -9.36 -10.59 -3.26
N HIS A 33 -9.40 -10.27 -1.97
CA HIS A 33 -8.40 -9.39 -1.34
C HIS A 33 -7.02 -10.07 -1.30
N ILE A 34 -6.96 -11.38 -1.06
CA ILE A 34 -5.70 -12.14 -1.12
C ILE A 34 -5.09 -12.01 -2.51
N ARG A 35 -5.89 -12.21 -3.57
CA ARG A 35 -5.43 -12.05 -4.96
C ARG A 35 -4.95 -10.63 -5.21
N GLU A 36 -5.75 -9.63 -4.89
CA GLU A 36 -5.40 -8.21 -5.03
C GLU A 36 -4.11 -7.84 -4.29
N ASN A 37 -3.89 -8.38 -3.09
CA ASN A 37 -2.68 -8.15 -2.30
C ASN A 37 -1.41 -8.74 -2.93
N THR A 38 -1.54 -9.67 -3.89
CA THR A 38 -0.39 -10.21 -4.64
C THR A 38 -0.05 -9.42 -5.91
N GLU A 39 -1.00 -8.64 -6.42
CA GLU A 39 -0.86 -7.82 -7.64
C GLU A 39 -0.17 -6.47 -7.33
N LEU A 40 1.02 -6.53 -6.74
CA LEU A 40 1.80 -5.37 -6.31
C LEU A 40 3.02 -5.09 -7.19
N PHE A 41 3.29 -5.93 -8.19
CA PHE A 41 4.52 -5.88 -8.99
C PHE A 41 4.31 -5.40 -10.43
N ASP A 42 3.06 -5.21 -10.82
CA ASP A 42 2.63 -4.73 -12.14
C ASP A 42 2.61 -3.20 -12.28
N PHE A 43 2.85 -2.47 -11.18
CA PHE A 43 3.00 -1.01 -11.19
C PHE A 43 4.10 -0.54 -10.21
N ALA A 44 4.46 0.74 -10.29
CA ALA A 44 5.33 1.40 -9.33
C ALA A 44 4.82 2.81 -9.06
N LEU A 45 4.91 3.25 -7.80
CA LEU A 45 4.62 4.63 -7.43
C LEU A 45 5.77 5.53 -7.89
N THR A 46 5.42 6.69 -8.42
CA THR A 46 6.41 7.73 -8.77
C THR A 46 6.96 8.39 -7.51
N ASP A 47 8.11 9.04 -7.61
CA ASP A 47 8.72 9.76 -6.49
C ASP A 47 7.79 10.83 -5.91
N GLU A 48 6.99 11.48 -6.76
CA GLU A 48 5.99 12.47 -6.36
C GLU A 48 4.87 11.84 -5.52
N GLU A 49 4.38 10.66 -5.90
CA GLU A 49 3.38 9.91 -5.13
C GLU A 49 3.94 9.43 -3.80
N LEU A 50 5.19 8.97 -3.77
CA LEU A 50 5.87 8.57 -2.54
C LEU A 50 5.97 9.75 -1.56
N VAL A 51 6.25 10.95 -2.07
CA VAL A 51 6.29 12.20 -1.28
C VAL A 51 4.89 12.56 -0.77
N GLN A 52 3.86 12.50 -1.62
CA GLN A 52 2.47 12.77 -1.23
C GLN A 52 2.02 11.85 -0.09
N ILE A 53 2.28 10.54 -0.19
CA ILE A 53 1.94 9.56 0.86
C ILE A 53 2.69 9.87 2.16
N LYS A 54 3.97 10.28 2.07
CA LYS A 54 4.77 10.64 3.25
C LYS A 54 4.19 11.84 4.01
N VAL A 55 3.58 12.80 3.33
CA VAL A 55 2.95 13.98 3.96
C VAL A 55 1.69 13.60 4.74
N LEU A 56 1.05 12.48 4.43
CA LEU A 56 -0.13 11.98 5.14
C LEU A 56 0.19 11.25 6.45
N ASP A 57 1.48 10.95 6.71
CA ASP A 57 1.89 10.30 7.95
C ASP A 57 1.63 11.21 9.15
N ARG A 58 0.72 10.76 10.03
CA ARG A 58 0.35 11.47 11.26
C ARG A 58 1.15 11.04 12.47
N ASN A 59 2.11 10.11 12.30
CA ASN A 59 2.86 9.50 13.41
C ASN A 59 1.92 8.93 14.51
N GLU A 60 0.75 8.47 14.08
CA GLU A 60 -0.27 7.86 14.92
C GLU A 60 -0.02 6.35 14.96
N LYS A 61 0.09 5.79 16.16
CA LYS A 61 0.12 4.33 16.34
C LYS A 61 -1.31 3.83 16.44
N HIS A 62 -1.72 3.00 15.48
CA HIS A 62 -2.84 2.09 15.68
C HIS A 62 -2.26 0.83 16.31
N ASP A 63 -2.17 0.83 17.63
CA ASP A 63 -1.91 -0.38 18.39
C ASP A 63 -3.18 -1.24 18.33
N TRP A 64 -3.04 -2.51 17.94
CA TRP A 64 -4.15 -3.46 17.84
C TRP A 64 -4.51 -4.06 19.21
N TYR A 65 -4.66 -3.21 20.23
CA TYR A 65 -5.04 -3.59 21.59
C TYR A 65 -6.13 -2.67 22.16
#